data_AF-A0A8J2K027-F1
#
_entry.id   AF-A0A8J2K027-F1
#
_cell.length_a   1.000
_cell.length_b   1.000
_cell.length_c   1.000
_cell.angle_alpha   90.00
_cell.angle_beta   90.00
_cell.angle_gamma   90.00
#
_symmetry.space_group_name_H-M   'P 1'
#
loop_
_entity.id
_entity.type
_entity.pdbx_description
1 polymer ?
#
loop_
_entity_poly.entity_id
_entity_poly.type
_entity_poly.pdbx_seq_one_letter_code
_entity_poly.pdbx_strand_id
1 'polypeptide(L)'
;MEESQRRKYRRHVARDTSAELSLLQNLRNQEPILKTIRTVLLHSEEAPRLLESEIATPSNANEINSDQINCFQSNWDKYSSEPNSSGNTANDSDESESDGNDHSESEDHDSDEETISFMVQLAKLCVDHQLTHTCVNAILKLVKKHQCFHEFPKDARTLLKTPRQSGTEMMEPGEYIHFGITRHLNREFCKPDNDTHVVILQVSTDGIPITRSTNAQFWPIMGCAINLSRKPFVIGVYCGTNKPKNNQTFLQKTLDELKDLLLNSFMVNNNVRVEVFLHSFIADAPARAFITATKGHSGYFSCLKCKIEGEYYKNRVIFVTINCPVRTNEMFRLKTQEEHHI
;
A
#
# COMPACT_ATOMS: atom_id res chain seq x y z
N MET A 1 -41.55 17.75 0.35
CA MET A 1 -40.57 17.09 -0.54
C MET A 1 -41.22 15.90 -1.21
N GLU A 2 -41.54 16.02 -2.49
CA GLU A 2 -42.22 14.99 -3.29
C GLU A 2 -41.41 13.69 -3.40
N GLU A 3 -42.11 12.57 -3.42
CA GLU A 3 -41.59 11.20 -3.43
C GLU A 3 -40.64 10.91 -4.61
N SER A 4 -40.78 11.66 -5.70
CA SER A 4 -39.88 11.67 -6.87
C SER A 4 -38.45 12.11 -6.53
N GLN A 5 -38.29 13.15 -5.71
CA GLN A 5 -36.98 13.66 -5.26
C GLN A 5 -36.28 12.65 -4.34
N ARG A 6 -37.05 11.97 -3.46
CA ARG A 6 -36.53 10.90 -2.59
C ARG A 6 -36.08 9.67 -3.38
N ARG A 7 -36.78 9.30 -4.46
CA ARG A 7 -36.37 8.21 -5.37
C ARG A 7 -35.11 8.55 -6.15
N LYS A 8 -34.97 9.80 -6.64
CA LYS A 8 -33.73 10.25 -7.31
C LYS A 8 -32.54 10.26 -6.34
N TYR A 9 -32.72 10.75 -5.12
CA TYR A 9 -31.68 10.72 -4.08
C TYR A 9 -31.26 9.28 -3.71
N ARG A 10 -32.21 8.37 -3.50
CA ARG A 10 -31.90 6.95 -3.21
C ARG A 10 -31.17 6.26 -4.37
N ARG A 11 -31.51 6.58 -5.63
CA ARG A 11 -30.82 6.04 -6.81
C ARG A 11 -29.42 6.64 -6.99
N HIS A 12 -29.21 7.88 -6.56
CA HIS A 12 -27.89 8.53 -6.58
C HIS A 12 -26.96 7.93 -5.52
N VAL A 13 -27.46 7.82 -4.27
CA VAL A 13 -26.75 7.16 -3.16
C VAL A 13 -26.49 5.68 -3.44
N ALA A 14 -27.40 4.97 -4.11
CA ALA A 14 -27.21 3.57 -4.53
C ALA A 14 -26.15 3.39 -5.65
N ARG A 15 -25.95 4.40 -6.49
CA ARG A 15 -24.90 4.39 -7.54
C ARG A 15 -23.52 4.69 -6.94
N ASP A 16 -23.44 5.63 -6.01
CA ASP A 16 -22.18 5.92 -5.28
C ASP A 16 -21.75 4.74 -4.39
N THR A 17 -22.70 4.10 -3.70
CA THR A 17 -22.40 2.87 -2.94
C THR A 17 -22.01 1.70 -3.83
N SER A 18 -22.51 1.58 -5.07
CA SER A 18 -22.03 0.56 -6.01
C SER A 18 -20.59 0.81 -6.46
N ALA A 19 -20.19 2.08 -6.61
CA ALA A 19 -18.81 2.44 -6.95
C ALA A 19 -17.88 2.24 -5.74
N GLU A 20 -18.29 2.62 -4.53
CA GLU A 20 -17.58 2.34 -3.28
C GLU A 20 -17.49 0.84 -2.99
N LEU A 21 -18.55 0.07 -3.22
CA LEU A 21 -18.53 -1.40 -3.11
C LEU A 21 -17.59 -2.02 -4.14
N SER A 22 -17.51 -1.47 -5.35
CA SER A 22 -16.52 -1.91 -6.34
C SER A 22 -15.09 -1.54 -5.94
N LEU A 23 -14.89 -0.41 -5.27
CA LEU A 23 -13.61 0.04 -4.72
C LEU A 23 -13.17 -0.86 -3.56
N LEU A 24 -14.09 -1.17 -2.64
CA LEU A 24 -13.91 -2.08 -1.51
C LEU A 24 -13.73 -3.53 -1.97
N GLN A 25 -14.43 -3.96 -3.03
CA GLN A 25 -14.20 -5.24 -3.69
C GLN A 25 -12.84 -5.27 -4.40
N ASN A 26 -12.40 -4.17 -5.03
CA ASN A 26 -11.07 -4.07 -5.60
C ASN A 26 -9.98 -4.08 -4.53
N LEU A 27 -10.18 -3.44 -3.38
CA LEU A 27 -9.31 -3.54 -2.20
C LEU A 27 -9.29 -4.97 -1.64
N ARG A 28 -10.44 -5.64 -1.59
CA ARG A 28 -10.54 -7.05 -1.22
C ARG A 28 -9.86 -7.98 -2.24
N ASN A 29 -9.87 -7.62 -3.53
CA ASN A 29 -9.16 -8.32 -4.59
C ASN A 29 -7.65 -7.99 -4.60
N GLN A 30 -7.20 -6.96 -3.88
CA GLN A 30 -5.80 -6.76 -3.48
C GLN A 30 -5.42 -7.61 -2.26
N GLU A 31 -6.13 -8.71 -2.03
CA GLU A 31 -5.84 -9.71 -1.01
C GLU A 31 -4.35 -10.09 -0.91
N PRO A 32 -3.56 -10.20 -2.00
CA PRO A 32 -2.13 -10.46 -1.88
C PRO A 32 -1.36 -9.34 -1.18
N ILE A 33 -1.66 -8.07 -1.45
CA ILE A 33 -1.02 -6.90 -0.82
C ILE A 33 -1.44 -6.80 0.64
N LEU A 34 -2.74 -6.95 0.91
CA LEU A 34 -3.25 -6.95 2.28
C LEU A 34 -2.76 -8.15 3.09
N LYS A 35 -2.55 -9.31 2.46
CA LYS A 35 -2.00 -10.53 3.09
C LYS A 35 -0.50 -10.40 3.32
N THR A 36 0.25 -9.80 2.41
CA THR A 36 1.66 -9.45 2.60
C THR A 36 1.83 -8.42 3.73
N ILE A 37 1.06 -7.33 3.73
CA ILE A 37 1.03 -6.33 4.82
C ILE A 37 0.65 -7.01 6.15
N ARG A 38 -0.35 -7.90 6.14
CA ARG A 38 -0.80 -8.64 7.33
C ARG A 38 0.25 -9.63 7.84
N THR A 39 1.01 -10.29 6.97
CA THR A 39 2.08 -11.22 7.38
C THR A 39 3.30 -10.47 7.92
N VAL A 40 3.64 -9.34 7.30
CA VAL A 40 4.74 -8.45 7.70
C VAL A 40 4.50 -7.83 9.08
N LEU A 41 3.27 -7.37 9.37
CA LEU A 41 2.94 -6.64 10.61
C LEU A 41 2.66 -7.54 11.83
N LEU A 42 2.45 -8.85 11.65
CA LEU A 42 2.04 -9.75 12.75
C LEU A 42 3.21 -10.50 13.44
N HIS A 43 4.46 -10.36 12.96
CA HIS A 43 5.60 -11.15 13.47
C HIS A 43 6.89 -10.31 13.71
N SER A 44 6.77 -9.03 14.09
CA SER A 44 7.93 -8.16 14.30
C SER A 44 8.49 -8.26 15.73
N GLU A 45 9.50 -9.10 15.93
CA GLU A 45 10.53 -8.83 16.95
C GLU A 45 11.89 -8.75 16.24
N GLU A 46 12.51 -7.58 16.42
CA GLU A 46 13.89 -7.17 16.09
C GLU A 46 14.27 -6.83 14.63
N ALA A 47 14.94 -5.67 14.51
CA ALA A 47 15.39 -4.98 13.29
C ALA A 47 16.85 -5.30 12.94
N PRO A 48 17.29 -5.06 11.68
CA PRO A 48 18.09 -3.86 11.40
C PRO A 48 17.88 -3.20 10.02
N ARG A 49 18.53 -2.04 9.84
CA ARG A 49 18.40 -0.98 8.80
C ARG A 49 19.09 -1.26 7.44
N LEU A 50 18.74 -0.39 6.46
CA LEU A 50 19.40 0.01 5.19
C LEU A 50 19.15 -0.92 3.98
N LEU A 51 19.04 -0.47 2.71
CA LEU A 51 19.48 0.75 2.01
C LEU A 51 18.40 1.27 1.04
N GLU A 52 18.30 2.60 0.95
CA GLU A 52 17.96 3.32 -0.29
C GLU A 52 19.18 3.24 -1.22
N SER A 53 19.00 2.75 -2.44
CA SER A 53 19.90 3.08 -3.54
C SER A 53 19.08 3.40 -4.79
N GLU A 54 19.51 4.48 -5.43
CA GLU A 54 18.90 5.19 -6.54
C GLU A 54 18.73 4.29 -7.76
N ILE A 55 17.53 4.26 -8.35
CA ILE A 55 17.32 3.67 -9.67
C ILE A 55 17.19 4.82 -10.68
N ALA A 56 18.28 5.07 -11.38
CA ALA A 56 18.29 5.86 -12.61
C ALA A 56 17.50 5.14 -13.71
N THR A 57 16.80 5.91 -14.55
CA THR A 57 15.98 5.45 -15.68
C THR A 57 16.82 4.87 -16.83
N PRO A 58 16.26 3.96 -17.66
CA PRO A 58 17.03 3.13 -18.57
C PRO A 58 17.22 3.76 -19.96
N SER A 59 18.31 3.38 -20.62
CA SER A 59 18.41 3.36 -22.08
C SER A 59 19.23 2.15 -22.51
N ASN A 60 18.60 1.34 -23.38
CA ASN A 60 19.09 0.18 -24.11
C ASN A 60 19.37 -1.14 -23.38
N ALA A 61 19.08 -2.21 -24.11
CA ALA A 61 18.88 -3.57 -23.65
C ALA A 61 20.18 -4.27 -23.23
N ASN A 62 20.00 -5.09 -22.19
CA ASN A 62 20.70 -6.34 -21.89
C ASN A 62 22.20 -6.26 -21.63
N GLU A 63 22.53 -5.91 -20.39
CA GLU A 63 23.49 -6.68 -19.60
C GLU A 63 23.12 -6.52 -18.12
N ILE A 64 22.81 -7.63 -17.45
CA ILE A 64 22.70 -7.65 -15.99
C ILE A 64 24.14 -7.51 -15.48
N ASN A 65 24.47 -6.39 -14.82
CA ASN A 65 25.79 -6.15 -14.23
C ASN A 65 26.09 -7.20 -13.13
N SER A 66 27.34 -7.64 -13.02
CA SER A 66 27.90 -8.45 -11.92
C SER A 66 27.43 -8.02 -10.52
N ASP A 67 27.21 -6.73 -10.26
CA ASP A 67 26.72 -6.23 -8.97
C ASP A 67 25.29 -6.72 -8.65
N GLN A 68 24.43 -6.84 -9.67
CA GLN A 68 23.07 -7.35 -9.51
C GLN A 68 23.07 -8.85 -9.26
N ILE A 69 23.97 -9.59 -9.94
CA ILE A 69 24.18 -11.03 -9.75
C ILE A 69 24.74 -11.30 -8.34
N ASN A 70 25.77 -10.57 -7.91
CA ASN A 70 26.38 -10.69 -6.59
C ASN A 70 25.41 -10.33 -5.45
N CYS A 71 24.61 -9.29 -5.62
CA CYS A 71 23.52 -8.95 -4.68
C CYS A 71 22.43 -10.02 -4.68
N PHE A 72 22.20 -10.66 -5.83
CA PHE A 72 21.26 -11.76 -5.90
C PHE A 72 21.81 -13.00 -5.15
N GLN A 73 23.06 -13.37 -5.38
CA GLN A 73 23.68 -14.55 -4.77
C GLN A 73 23.79 -14.42 -3.25
N SER A 74 24.35 -13.32 -2.74
CA SER A 74 24.47 -13.08 -1.29
C SER A 74 23.14 -13.16 -0.53
N ASN A 75 22.06 -12.65 -1.12
CA ASN A 75 20.72 -12.76 -0.55
C ASN A 75 20.14 -14.17 -0.67
N TRP A 76 20.47 -14.90 -1.74
CA TRP A 76 20.03 -16.28 -1.93
C TRP A 76 20.63 -17.22 -0.89
N ASP A 77 21.93 -17.12 -0.65
CA ASP A 77 22.64 -17.92 0.35
C ASP A 77 22.06 -17.71 1.76
N LYS A 78 21.67 -16.47 2.07
CA LYS A 78 20.97 -16.13 3.32
C LYS A 78 19.61 -16.81 3.46
N TYR A 79 18.84 -16.96 2.37
CA TYR A 79 17.53 -17.63 2.40
C TYR A 79 17.63 -19.15 2.42
N SER A 80 18.67 -19.73 1.81
CA SER A 80 18.92 -21.18 1.80
C SER A 80 19.44 -21.69 3.14
N SER A 81 20.00 -20.81 3.98
CA SER A 81 20.59 -21.13 5.29
C SER A 81 19.60 -21.13 6.46
N GLU A 82 18.34 -20.71 6.28
CA GLU A 82 17.33 -20.76 7.35
C GLU A 82 16.67 -22.15 7.42
N PRO A 83 16.76 -22.89 8.54
CA PRO A 83 16.14 -24.21 8.64
C PRO A 83 14.61 -24.07 8.66
N ASN A 84 13.94 -24.82 7.78
CA ASN A 84 12.48 -24.98 7.80
C ASN A 84 12.04 -25.57 9.15
N SER A 85 11.47 -24.74 10.01
CA SER A 85 10.75 -25.22 11.19
C SER A 85 9.44 -25.88 10.77
N SER A 86 9.43 -27.22 10.77
CA SER A 86 8.21 -28.01 10.90
C SER A 86 8.50 -29.39 11.50
N GLY A 87 8.01 -29.60 12.73
CA GLY A 87 7.36 -30.84 13.17
C GLY A 87 8.22 -32.07 13.46
N ASN A 88 8.34 -32.39 14.76
CA ASN A 88 8.79 -33.66 15.33
C ASN A 88 8.31 -34.91 14.57
N THR A 89 9.19 -35.92 14.41
CA THR A 89 8.96 -37.30 14.89
C THR A 89 10.27 -38.12 14.96
N ALA A 90 10.43 -38.76 16.14
CA ALA A 90 11.26 -39.86 16.62
C ALA A 90 12.28 -40.65 15.75
N ASN A 91 13.46 -40.85 16.35
CA ASN A 91 14.37 -42.02 16.42
C ASN A 91 14.31 -43.10 15.31
N ASP A 92 15.46 -43.47 14.75
CA ASP A 92 16.26 -44.60 15.27
C ASP A 92 17.71 -44.57 14.76
N SER A 93 18.54 -45.27 15.50
CA SER A 93 20.00 -45.38 15.52
C SER A 93 20.52 -46.36 14.46
N ASP A 94 21.69 -46.09 13.85
CA ASP A 94 22.74 -47.11 13.70
C ASP A 94 24.07 -46.52 13.23
N GLU A 95 25.14 -46.94 13.91
CA GLU A 95 26.55 -46.65 13.64
C GLU A 95 27.11 -47.56 12.53
N SER A 96 27.99 -47.05 11.68
CA SER A 96 29.16 -47.80 11.19
C SER A 96 30.21 -46.86 10.57
N GLU A 97 31.47 -47.14 10.91
CA GLU A 97 32.69 -46.40 10.54
C GLU A 97 33.33 -46.84 9.21
N SER A 98 34.22 -45.97 8.70
CA SER A 98 35.30 -46.19 7.69
C SER A 98 34.88 -46.30 6.22
N ASP A 99 35.62 -45.84 5.20
CA ASP A 99 37.02 -45.42 5.09
C ASP A 99 37.19 -44.42 3.92
N GLY A 100 38.29 -43.68 3.89
CA GLY A 100 38.51 -42.52 3.01
C GLY A 100 38.64 -42.80 1.51
N ASN A 101 38.39 -41.76 0.70
CA ASN A 101 39.18 -41.52 -0.51
C ASN A 101 39.18 -40.03 -0.87
N ASP A 102 40.37 -39.45 -0.78
CA ASP A 102 40.76 -38.12 -1.23
C ASP A 102 40.90 -38.18 -2.77
N HIS A 103 40.14 -37.35 -3.49
CA HIS A 103 40.65 -36.72 -4.72
C HIS A 103 39.74 -35.62 -5.28
N SER A 104 40.39 -34.48 -5.47
CA SER A 104 40.24 -33.47 -6.52
C SER A 104 38.99 -32.61 -6.56
N GLU A 105 39.16 -31.40 -5.99
CA GLU A 105 38.60 -30.16 -6.50
C GLU A 105 38.80 -30.05 -8.03
N SER A 106 37.73 -29.79 -8.78
CA SER A 106 37.74 -28.86 -9.92
C SER A 106 36.34 -28.75 -10.56
N GLU A 107 35.95 -27.48 -10.80
CA GLU A 107 34.98 -27.02 -11.81
C GLU A 107 33.47 -27.16 -11.51
N ASP A 108 32.89 -26.15 -10.84
CA ASP A 108 31.43 -25.88 -10.91
C ASP A 108 31.06 -24.37 -10.79
N HIS A 109 31.99 -23.44 -11.03
CA HIS A 109 31.71 -22.02 -10.79
C HIS A 109 30.91 -21.30 -11.90
N ASP A 110 30.88 -21.83 -13.14
CA ASP A 110 30.20 -21.20 -14.29
C ASP A 110 28.69 -21.52 -14.37
N SER A 111 28.25 -22.67 -13.84
CA SER A 111 26.85 -23.15 -13.95
C SER A 111 25.88 -22.32 -13.10
N ASP A 112 26.39 -21.83 -11.97
CA ASP A 112 25.61 -21.08 -10.99
C ASP A 112 25.32 -19.67 -11.51
N GLU A 113 26.28 -19.03 -12.18
CA GLU A 113 26.14 -17.65 -12.68
C GLU A 113 25.08 -17.53 -13.78
N GLU A 114 25.05 -18.49 -14.72
CA GLU A 114 23.99 -18.55 -15.75
C GLU A 114 22.60 -18.81 -15.13
N THR A 115 22.54 -19.70 -14.14
CA THR A 115 21.28 -20.03 -13.44
C THR A 115 20.74 -18.82 -12.68
N ILE A 116 21.59 -18.08 -11.98
CA ILE A 116 21.24 -16.84 -11.28
C ILE A 116 20.79 -15.76 -12.27
N SER A 117 21.53 -15.56 -13.37
CA SER A 117 21.18 -14.62 -14.42
C SER A 117 19.79 -14.92 -14.99
N PHE A 118 19.49 -16.19 -15.24
CA PHE A 118 18.17 -16.61 -15.71
C PHE A 118 17.06 -16.38 -14.66
N MET A 119 17.33 -16.62 -13.36
CA MET A 119 16.38 -16.29 -12.28
C MET A 119 16.07 -14.79 -12.23
N VAL A 120 17.08 -13.93 -12.38
CA VAL A 120 16.91 -12.46 -12.39
C VAL A 120 16.08 -12.02 -13.60
N GLN A 121 16.35 -12.58 -14.79
CA GLN A 121 15.57 -12.30 -15.99
C GLN A 121 14.11 -12.73 -15.84
N LEU A 122 13.86 -13.91 -15.28
CA LEU A 122 12.51 -14.40 -15.02
C LEU A 122 11.79 -13.51 -14.00
N ALA A 123 12.46 -13.12 -12.91
CA ALA A 123 11.90 -12.23 -11.90
C ALA A 123 11.49 -10.88 -12.51
N LYS A 124 12.36 -10.29 -13.34
CA LYS A 124 12.08 -9.04 -14.06
C LYS A 124 10.87 -9.18 -14.98
N LEU A 125 10.82 -10.25 -15.78
CA LEU A 125 9.68 -10.55 -16.65
C LEU A 125 8.37 -10.65 -15.87
N CYS A 126 8.38 -11.33 -14.72
CA CYS A 126 7.19 -11.45 -13.87
C CYS A 126 6.67 -10.09 -13.39
N VAL A 127 7.58 -9.16 -13.03
CA VAL A 127 7.23 -7.82 -12.57
C VAL A 127 6.72 -6.96 -13.73
N ASP A 128 7.44 -6.94 -14.84
CA ASP A 128 7.12 -6.12 -16.01
C ASP A 128 5.74 -6.47 -16.59
N HIS A 129 5.38 -7.76 -16.58
CA HIS A 129 4.09 -8.25 -17.05
C HIS A 129 3.03 -8.40 -15.94
N GLN A 130 3.32 -7.95 -14.71
CA GLN A 130 2.39 -7.99 -13.56
C GLN A 130 1.77 -9.38 -13.34
N LEU A 131 2.58 -10.44 -13.49
CA LEU A 131 2.12 -11.82 -13.31
C LEU A 131 1.70 -12.05 -11.85
N THR A 132 0.59 -12.77 -11.65
CA THR A 132 0.13 -13.10 -10.29
C THR A 132 1.06 -14.12 -9.63
N HIS A 133 1.20 -14.08 -8.30
CA HIS A 133 1.99 -15.10 -7.56
C HIS A 133 1.53 -16.53 -7.88
N THR A 134 0.23 -16.75 -8.10
CA THR A 134 -0.29 -18.07 -8.50
C THR A 134 0.25 -18.50 -9.86
N CYS A 135 0.28 -17.60 -10.84
CA CYS A 135 0.83 -17.85 -12.16
C CYS A 135 2.34 -18.12 -12.08
N VAL A 136 3.08 -17.27 -11.36
CA VAL A 136 4.53 -17.44 -11.15
C VAL A 136 4.83 -18.77 -10.45
N ASN A 137 4.07 -19.14 -9.42
CA ASN A 137 4.20 -20.44 -8.75
C ASN A 137 3.95 -21.62 -9.69
N ALA A 138 3.00 -21.51 -10.62
CA ALA A 138 2.74 -22.54 -11.62
C ALA A 138 3.91 -22.66 -12.61
N ILE A 139 4.48 -21.53 -13.05
CA ILE A 139 5.68 -21.48 -13.90
C ILE A 139 6.86 -22.12 -13.17
N LEU A 140 7.14 -21.71 -11.93
CA LEU A 140 8.23 -22.26 -11.13
C LEU A 140 8.09 -23.78 -10.93
N LYS A 141 6.88 -24.27 -10.65
CA LYS A 141 6.62 -25.72 -10.57
C LYS A 141 6.89 -26.47 -11.86
N LEU A 142 6.65 -25.83 -13.02
CA LEU A 142 6.95 -26.44 -14.32
C LEU A 142 8.46 -26.42 -14.60
N VAL A 143 9.12 -25.29 -14.36
CA VAL A 143 10.55 -25.09 -14.57
C VAL A 143 11.36 -26.07 -13.71
N LYS A 144 11.02 -26.25 -12.43
CA LYS A 144 11.68 -27.21 -11.53
C LYS A 144 11.57 -28.68 -11.94
N LYS A 145 10.71 -29.04 -12.90
CA LYS A 145 10.66 -30.43 -13.42
C LYS A 145 11.82 -30.74 -14.35
N HIS A 146 12.46 -29.72 -14.90
CA HIS A 146 13.63 -29.90 -15.75
C HIS A 146 14.89 -30.00 -14.88
N GLN A 147 15.79 -30.93 -15.24
CA GLN A 147 16.98 -31.26 -14.42
C GLN A 147 17.93 -30.04 -14.27
N CYS A 148 18.01 -29.20 -15.30
CA CYS A 148 18.83 -27.98 -15.30
C CYS A 148 18.34 -26.87 -14.35
N PHE A 149 17.15 -26.98 -13.73
CA PHE A 149 16.57 -25.92 -12.91
C PHE A 149 16.15 -26.42 -11.52
N HIS A 150 16.86 -27.40 -10.98
CA HIS A 150 16.56 -27.97 -9.66
C HIS A 150 16.72 -26.92 -8.53
N GLU A 151 17.59 -25.94 -8.71
CA GLU A 151 17.84 -24.84 -7.76
C GLU A 151 16.76 -23.75 -7.75
N PHE A 152 15.91 -23.66 -8.79
CA PHE A 152 14.89 -22.61 -8.87
C PHE A 152 13.97 -22.61 -7.65
N PRO A 153 13.50 -21.47 -7.16
CA PRO A 153 12.56 -21.43 -6.04
C PRO A 153 11.21 -22.07 -6.42
N LYS A 154 10.48 -22.58 -5.41
CA LYS A 154 9.10 -23.07 -5.60
C LYS A 154 8.04 -21.99 -5.41
N ASP A 155 8.43 -20.88 -4.79
CA ASP A 155 7.54 -19.79 -4.39
C ASP A 155 7.99 -18.48 -5.06
N ALA A 156 7.03 -17.79 -5.65
CA ALA A 156 7.20 -16.50 -6.30
C ALA A 156 7.77 -15.44 -5.36
N ARG A 157 7.48 -15.51 -4.05
CA ARG A 157 8.06 -14.59 -3.05
C ARG A 157 9.57 -14.76 -2.95
N THR A 158 10.06 -15.99 -3.06
CA THR A 158 11.50 -16.29 -3.04
C THR A 158 12.16 -15.84 -4.34
N LEU A 159 11.54 -16.11 -5.50
CA LEU A 159 12.03 -15.64 -6.80
C LEU A 159 12.13 -14.10 -6.85
N LEU A 160 11.07 -13.43 -6.40
CA LEU A 160 10.96 -11.97 -6.42
C LEU A 160 11.63 -11.29 -5.23
N LYS A 161 12.24 -12.07 -4.32
CA LYS A 161 12.88 -11.58 -3.09
C LYS A 161 12.00 -10.61 -2.32
N THR A 162 10.72 -10.95 -2.22
CA THR A 162 9.74 -10.09 -1.57
C THR A 162 10.17 -9.88 -0.11
N PRO A 163 10.42 -8.62 0.33
CA PRO A 163 10.84 -8.36 1.68
C PRO A 163 9.84 -8.95 2.68
N ARG A 164 10.35 -9.72 3.65
CA ARG A 164 9.52 -10.28 4.74
C ARG A 164 9.12 -9.23 5.77
N GLN A 165 9.83 -8.11 5.78
CA GLN A 165 9.57 -6.95 6.62
C GLN A 165 9.55 -5.70 5.75
N SER A 166 8.63 -4.78 6.04
CA SER A 166 8.59 -3.46 5.41
C SER A 166 8.97 -2.43 6.46
N GLY A 167 9.69 -1.37 6.07
CA GLY A 167 9.99 -0.27 7.00
C GLY A 167 8.69 0.39 7.45
N THR A 168 8.24 0.05 8.66
CA THR A 168 7.08 0.66 9.31
C THR A 168 7.55 1.71 10.32
N GLU A 169 6.71 2.71 10.53
CA GLU A 169 6.91 3.73 11.54
C GLU A 169 5.89 3.52 12.65
N MET A 170 6.36 3.58 13.89
CA MET A 170 5.47 3.52 15.04
C MET A 170 4.56 4.76 15.04
N MET A 171 3.26 4.52 15.12
CA MET A 171 2.23 5.54 15.16
C MET A 171 1.16 5.09 16.15
N GLU A 172 1.14 5.61 17.38
CA GLU A 172 0.26 5.09 18.42
C GLU A 172 -1.22 4.97 18.00
N PRO A 173 -1.91 3.86 18.35
CA PRO A 173 -1.43 2.65 19.04
C PRO A 173 -0.95 1.53 18.12
N GLY A 174 -0.48 1.85 16.92
CA GLY A 174 -0.10 0.87 15.90
C GLY A 174 1.08 1.33 15.06
N GLU A 175 1.02 1.02 13.77
CA GLU A 175 2.11 1.23 12.82
C GLU A 175 1.61 1.87 11.54
N TYR A 176 2.49 2.59 10.87
CA TYR A 176 2.22 3.29 9.63
C TYR A 176 3.29 2.99 8.58
N ILE A 177 2.87 2.83 7.33
CA ILE A 177 3.77 2.77 6.19
C ILE A 177 3.37 3.82 5.16
N HIS A 178 4.37 4.53 4.64
CA HIS A 178 4.18 5.53 3.60
C HIS A 178 4.70 5.02 2.25
N PHE A 179 3.87 5.10 1.21
CA PHE A 179 4.22 4.73 -0.15
C PHE A 179 4.48 5.95 -1.04
N GLY A 180 3.77 7.05 -0.79
CA GLY A 180 3.93 8.33 -1.49
C GLY A 180 3.12 8.46 -2.78
N ILE A 181 2.74 9.70 -3.08
CA ILE A 181 2.05 10.12 -4.31
C ILE A 181 3.06 10.18 -5.44
N THR A 182 4.21 10.83 -5.20
CA THR A 182 5.26 11.04 -6.21
C THR A 182 5.75 9.72 -6.80
N ARG A 183 5.93 8.70 -5.95
CA ARG A 183 6.30 7.35 -6.39
C ARG A 183 5.28 6.76 -7.37
N HIS A 184 3.99 6.96 -7.12
CA HIS A 184 2.94 6.48 -8.02
C HIS A 184 2.93 7.24 -9.34
N LEU A 185 3.04 8.57 -9.30
CA LEU A 185 3.08 9.40 -10.50
C LEU A 185 4.27 9.03 -11.39
N ASN A 186 5.48 8.84 -10.83
CA ASN A 186 6.63 8.36 -11.58
C ASN A 186 6.31 7.10 -12.39
N ARG A 187 5.66 6.10 -11.77
CA ARG A 187 5.27 4.86 -12.46
C ARG A 187 4.20 5.06 -13.53
N GLU A 188 3.25 5.97 -13.33
CA GLU A 188 2.23 6.27 -14.33
C GLU A 188 2.80 7.00 -15.55
N PHE A 189 3.83 7.84 -15.36
CA PHE A 189 4.49 8.58 -16.43
C PHE A 189 5.66 7.84 -17.10
N CYS A 190 6.14 6.73 -16.52
CA CYS A 190 7.04 5.80 -17.24
C CYS A 190 6.34 5.03 -18.38
N LYS A 191 5.02 5.15 -18.53
CA LYS A 191 4.29 4.49 -19.61
C LYS A 191 4.46 5.30 -20.90
N PRO A 192 4.75 4.64 -22.04
CA PRO A 192 5.16 5.31 -23.28
C PRO A 192 4.11 6.27 -23.88
N ASP A 193 2.83 6.15 -23.50
CA ASP A 193 1.72 6.89 -24.11
C ASP A 193 1.21 8.07 -23.27
N ASN A 194 1.93 8.51 -22.24
CA ASN A 194 1.40 9.47 -21.27
C ASN A 194 1.97 10.90 -21.46
N ASP A 195 1.43 11.63 -22.44
CA ASP A 195 1.81 13.02 -22.77
C ASP A 195 1.06 14.09 -21.95
N THR A 196 0.49 13.70 -20.81
CA THR A 196 -0.39 14.58 -20.04
C THR A 196 0.42 15.59 -19.21
N HIS A 197 0.16 16.89 -19.38
CA HIS A 197 0.83 17.95 -18.61
C HIS A 197 0.10 18.36 -17.32
N VAL A 198 -1.03 17.73 -17.01
CA VAL A 198 -1.86 18.05 -15.84
C VAL A 198 -2.28 16.76 -15.14
N VAL A 199 -2.19 16.69 -13.81
CA VAL A 199 -2.74 15.61 -13.00
C VAL A 199 -3.80 16.16 -12.07
N ILE A 200 -4.99 15.56 -12.10
CA ILE A 200 -6.08 15.90 -11.18
C ILE A 200 -6.21 14.78 -10.16
N LEU A 201 -5.85 15.07 -8.92
CA LEU A 201 -5.82 14.12 -7.81
C LEU A 201 -7.08 14.19 -6.96
N GLN A 202 -7.62 13.02 -6.64
CA GLN A 202 -8.50 12.80 -5.51
C GLN A 202 -7.74 12.04 -4.43
N VAL A 203 -7.96 12.42 -3.17
CA VAL A 203 -7.42 11.72 -2.01
C VAL A 203 -8.57 11.20 -1.19
N SER A 204 -8.48 9.97 -0.70
CA SER A 204 -9.53 9.38 0.14
C SER A 204 -8.96 8.65 1.34
N THR A 205 -9.72 8.60 2.43
CA THR A 205 -9.37 7.84 3.62
C THR A 205 -10.61 7.25 4.27
N ASP A 206 -10.46 6.08 4.87
CA ASP A 206 -11.52 5.38 5.59
C ASP A 206 -10.93 4.51 6.72
N GLY A 207 -11.76 4.06 7.65
CA GLY A 207 -11.40 3.07 8.67
C GLY A 207 -12.04 1.72 8.36
N ILE A 208 -11.22 0.71 8.04
CA ILE A 208 -11.68 -0.60 7.59
C ILE A 208 -11.27 -1.68 8.61
N PRO A 209 -12.21 -2.43 9.19
CA PRO A 209 -11.87 -3.54 10.08
C PRO A 209 -11.19 -4.68 9.31
N ILE A 210 -10.09 -5.21 9.85
CA ILE A 210 -9.24 -6.22 9.21
C ILE A 210 -9.79 -7.64 9.42
N THR A 211 -10.38 -7.88 10.59
CA THR A 211 -11.08 -9.12 10.91
C THR A 211 -12.39 -8.81 11.62
N ARG A 212 -13.26 -9.81 11.72
CA ARG A 212 -14.43 -9.76 12.60
C ARG A 212 -14.13 -10.15 14.04
N SER A 213 -12.97 -10.77 14.30
CA SER A 213 -12.60 -11.40 15.57
C SER A 213 -11.58 -10.61 16.38
N THR A 214 -10.95 -9.60 15.78
CA THR A 214 -10.00 -8.69 16.42
C THR A 214 -10.42 -7.25 16.18
N ASN A 215 -10.00 -6.36 17.07
CA ASN A 215 -10.23 -4.92 16.90
C ASN A 215 -9.26 -4.28 15.89
N ALA A 216 -8.47 -5.07 15.16
CA ALA A 216 -7.50 -4.55 14.21
C ALA A 216 -8.19 -3.82 13.05
N GLN A 217 -7.75 -2.59 12.77
CA GLN A 217 -8.30 -1.69 11.78
C GLN A 217 -7.18 -1.18 10.88
N PHE A 218 -7.45 -1.13 9.58
CA PHE A 218 -6.66 -0.40 8.61
C PHE A 218 -7.26 0.98 8.39
N TRP A 219 -6.37 1.97 8.29
CA TRP A 219 -6.72 3.30 7.84
C TRP A 219 -5.84 3.63 6.62
N PRO A 220 -6.29 3.24 5.41
CA PRO A 220 -5.59 3.59 4.18
C PRO A 220 -5.83 5.06 3.81
N ILE A 221 -4.77 5.71 3.37
CA ILE A 221 -4.82 6.93 2.58
C ILE A 221 -4.60 6.51 1.13
N MET A 222 -5.60 6.78 0.28
CA MET A 222 -5.57 6.40 -1.13
C MET A 222 -5.60 7.64 -2.02
N GLY A 223 -4.97 7.54 -3.18
CA GLY A 223 -5.00 8.52 -4.24
C GLY A 223 -5.69 7.99 -5.48
N CYS A 224 -6.20 8.88 -6.32
CA CYS A 224 -6.69 8.56 -7.66
C CYS A 224 -6.43 9.74 -8.59
N ALA A 225 -5.66 9.51 -9.66
CA ALA A 225 -5.50 10.47 -10.75
C ALA A 225 -6.65 10.32 -11.74
N ILE A 226 -7.65 11.20 -11.66
CA ILE A 226 -8.95 11.02 -12.34
C ILE A 226 -8.91 11.26 -13.85
N ASN A 227 -7.85 11.89 -14.34
CA ASN A 227 -7.60 12.16 -15.75
C ASN A 227 -6.48 11.29 -16.34
N LEU A 228 -5.95 10.33 -15.56
CA LEU A 228 -5.02 9.30 -16.03
C LEU A 228 -5.72 7.94 -16.06
N SER A 229 -5.10 6.91 -15.47
CA SER A 229 -5.64 5.55 -15.42
C SER A 229 -6.90 5.38 -14.57
N ARG A 230 -7.26 6.38 -13.74
CA ARG A 230 -8.39 6.33 -12.79
C ARG A 230 -8.35 5.13 -11.84
N LYS A 231 -7.18 4.51 -11.69
CA LYS A 231 -6.96 3.39 -10.77
C LYS A 231 -6.58 3.96 -9.40
N PRO A 232 -7.31 3.60 -8.33
CA PRO A 232 -6.90 3.95 -6.98
C PRO A 232 -5.53 3.36 -6.66
N PHE A 233 -4.74 4.11 -5.92
CA PHE A 233 -3.45 3.67 -5.41
C PHE A 233 -3.30 4.03 -3.95
N VAL A 234 -2.46 3.27 -3.25
CA VAL A 234 -2.20 3.48 -1.83
C VAL A 234 -1.10 4.53 -1.68
N ILE A 235 -1.38 5.59 -0.91
CA ILE A 235 -0.41 6.63 -0.53
C ILE A 235 0.23 6.27 0.82
N GLY A 236 -0.58 5.76 1.75
CA GLY A 236 -0.11 5.30 3.06
C GLY A 236 -1.13 4.38 3.71
N VAL A 237 -0.69 3.57 4.66
CA VAL A 237 -1.55 2.66 5.41
C VAL A 237 -1.15 2.71 6.87
N TYR A 238 -2.12 3.01 7.72
CA TYR A 238 -2.02 2.77 9.14
C TYR A 238 -2.69 1.44 9.51
N CYS A 239 -2.09 0.71 10.45
CA CYS A 239 -2.63 -0.50 11.04
C CYS A 239 -2.53 -0.45 12.55
N GLY A 240 -3.64 -0.68 13.26
CA GLY A 240 -3.62 -0.77 14.71
C GLY A 240 -4.91 -1.31 15.29
N THR A 241 -4.97 -1.43 16.61
CA THR A 241 -6.16 -1.91 17.32
C THR A 241 -7.27 -0.86 17.43
N ASN A 242 -6.97 0.39 17.11
CA ASN A 242 -7.90 1.51 17.05
C ASN A 242 -7.49 2.41 15.88
N LYS A 243 -8.29 3.43 15.57
CA LYS A 243 -7.88 4.51 14.67
C LYS A 243 -6.60 5.20 15.17
N PRO A 244 -5.80 5.84 14.28
CA PRO A 244 -4.62 6.58 14.70
C PRO A 244 -4.99 7.62 15.76
N LYS A 245 -4.17 7.73 16.82
CA LYS A 245 -4.46 8.63 17.93
C LYS A 245 -4.38 10.10 17.53
N ASN A 246 -3.45 10.43 16.63
CA ASN A 246 -3.21 11.79 16.17
C ASN A 246 -3.46 11.88 14.65
N ASN A 247 -4.45 12.65 14.25
CA ASN A 247 -4.81 12.86 12.83
C ASN A 247 -3.73 13.66 12.07
N GLN A 248 -3.04 14.59 12.73
CA GLN A 248 -1.96 15.38 12.13
C GLN A 248 -0.81 14.46 11.75
N THR A 249 -0.31 13.63 12.68
CA THR A 249 0.77 12.67 12.40
C THR A 249 0.38 11.68 11.31
N PHE A 250 -0.88 11.21 11.31
CA PHE A 250 -1.41 10.32 10.28
C PHE A 250 -1.38 10.91 8.86
N LEU A 251 -1.69 12.20 8.72
CA LEU A 251 -1.78 12.88 7.43
C LEU A 251 -0.48 13.58 7.00
N GLN A 252 0.43 13.85 7.94
CA GLN A 252 1.56 14.76 7.76
C GLN A 252 2.34 14.50 6.46
N LYS A 253 2.83 13.27 6.27
CA LYS A 253 3.61 12.90 5.08
C LYS A 253 2.85 13.10 3.78
N THR A 254 1.58 12.70 3.75
CA THR A 254 0.72 12.91 2.58
C THR A 254 0.49 14.39 2.29
N LEU A 255 0.26 15.19 3.34
CA LEU A 255 0.04 16.62 3.20
C LEU A 255 1.29 17.35 2.75
N ASP A 256 2.47 16.92 3.19
CA ASP A 256 3.73 17.54 2.79
C ASP A 256 4.05 17.23 1.33
N GLU A 257 3.87 15.98 0.88
CA GLU A 257 3.95 15.65 -0.56
C GLU A 257 2.92 16.44 -1.38
N LEU A 258 1.66 16.51 -0.93
CA LEU A 258 0.64 17.28 -1.64
C LEU A 258 1.00 18.76 -1.74
N LYS A 259 1.47 19.38 -0.66
CA LYS A 259 1.88 20.80 -0.70
C LYS A 259 3.00 21.00 -1.70
N ASP A 260 4.00 20.13 -1.69
CA ASP A 260 5.11 20.21 -2.64
C ASP A 260 4.63 20.07 -4.08
N LEU A 261 3.85 19.04 -4.39
CA LEU A 261 3.30 18.81 -5.73
C LEU A 261 2.41 19.95 -6.23
N LEU A 262 1.58 20.52 -5.36
CA LEU A 262 0.68 21.62 -5.71
C LEU A 262 1.42 22.95 -5.92
N LEU A 263 2.55 23.17 -5.25
CA LEU A 263 3.34 24.41 -5.36
C LEU A 263 4.40 24.33 -6.45
N ASN A 264 5.12 23.22 -6.54
CA ASN A 264 6.32 23.08 -7.37
C ASN A 264 6.07 22.32 -8.66
N SER A 265 4.87 21.76 -8.85
CA SER A 265 4.54 20.81 -9.93
C SER A 265 5.36 19.51 -9.84
N PHE A 266 4.92 18.49 -10.56
CA PHE A 266 5.64 17.22 -10.67
C PHE A 266 6.59 17.23 -11.87
N MET A 267 7.82 16.74 -11.70
CA MET A 267 8.81 16.67 -12.78
C MET A 267 8.94 15.23 -13.29
N VAL A 268 8.58 15.00 -14.54
CA VAL A 268 8.78 13.73 -15.24
C VAL A 268 10.14 13.74 -15.92
N ASN A 269 10.96 12.73 -15.63
CA ASN A 269 12.33 12.57 -16.16
C ASN A 269 13.18 13.86 -16.03
N ASN A 270 12.95 14.65 -14.98
CA ASN A 270 13.59 15.94 -14.72
C ASN A 270 13.45 17.02 -15.81
N ASN A 271 12.65 16.77 -16.86
CA ASN A 271 12.57 17.64 -18.04
C ASN A 271 11.16 18.12 -18.35
N VAL A 272 10.13 17.32 -18.05
CA VAL A 272 8.74 17.67 -18.36
C VAL A 272 8.03 18.06 -17.07
N ARG A 273 7.53 19.30 -17.03
CA ARG A 273 6.71 19.78 -15.92
C ARG A 273 5.26 19.34 -16.11
N VAL A 274 4.69 18.79 -15.04
CA VAL A 274 3.31 18.34 -14.96
C VAL A 274 2.64 19.05 -13.78
N GLU A 275 1.65 19.89 -14.07
CA GLU A 275 0.90 20.60 -13.03
C GLU A 275 0.01 19.62 -12.27
N VAL A 276 -0.03 19.74 -10.94
CA VAL A 276 -0.88 18.89 -10.10
C VAL A 276 -1.98 19.74 -9.47
N PHE A 277 -3.22 19.28 -9.58
CA PHE A 277 -4.38 19.88 -8.95
C PHE A 277 -5.04 18.88 -8.01
N LEU A 278 -5.39 19.32 -6.80
CA LEU A 278 -6.21 18.55 -5.90
C LEU A 278 -7.69 18.87 -6.16
N HIS A 279 -8.45 17.88 -6.60
CA HIS A 279 -9.89 18.00 -6.82
C HIS A 279 -10.68 17.88 -5.51
N SER A 280 -10.43 16.83 -4.72
CA SER A 280 -11.21 16.57 -3.51
C SER A 280 -10.52 15.64 -2.52
N PHE A 281 -10.83 15.85 -1.25
CA PHE A 281 -10.69 14.85 -0.19
C PHE A 281 -12.02 14.13 0.02
N ILE A 282 -12.00 12.81 -0.06
CA ILE A 282 -13.17 11.93 0.02
C ILE A 282 -13.07 11.11 1.30
N ALA A 283 -14.08 11.21 2.15
CA ALA A 283 -14.16 10.46 3.38
C ALA A 283 -15.63 10.34 3.79
N ASP A 284 -15.97 9.22 4.43
CA ASP A 284 -17.26 9.05 5.09
C ASP A 284 -17.38 10.02 6.29
N ALA A 285 -18.54 10.08 6.95
CA ALA A 285 -18.75 11.07 7.99
C ALA A 285 -17.83 10.87 9.23
N PRO A 286 -17.64 9.64 9.76
CA PRO A 286 -16.64 9.35 10.79
C PRO A 286 -15.20 9.69 10.41
N ALA A 287 -14.71 9.23 9.25
CA ALA A 287 -13.34 9.47 8.82
C ALA A 287 -13.10 10.96 8.54
N ARG A 288 -14.08 11.64 7.95
CA ARG A 288 -14.02 13.10 7.74
C ARG A 288 -13.88 13.83 9.08
N ALA A 289 -14.71 13.50 10.06
CA ALA A 289 -14.63 14.11 11.38
C ALA A 289 -13.27 13.89 12.08
N PHE A 290 -12.68 12.69 11.89
CA PHE A 290 -11.34 12.40 12.37
C PHE A 290 -10.27 13.26 11.69
N ILE A 291 -10.22 13.30 10.36
CA ILE A 291 -9.17 14.05 9.64
C ILE A 291 -9.31 15.56 9.86
N THR A 292 -10.53 16.08 10.06
CA THR A 292 -10.76 17.51 10.32
C THR A 292 -10.71 17.89 11.80
N ALA A 293 -10.51 16.93 12.73
CA ALA A 293 -10.60 17.16 14.17
C ALA A 293 -11.89 17.89 14.58
N THR A 294 -13.03 17.40 14.10
CA THR A 294 -14.37 17.95 14.39
C THR A 294 -15.27 16.91 15.05
N LYS A 295 -16.35 17.35 15.70
CA LYS A 295 -17.36 16.45 16.22
C LYS A 295 -17.93 15.54 15.12
N GLY A 296 -18.10 14.27 15.48
CA GLY A 296 -18.72 13.26 14.62
C GLY A 296 -20.17 13.61 14.29
N HIS A 297 -20.69 13.01 13.22
CA HIS A 297 -22.03 13.26 12.66
C HIS A 297 -23.21 13.10 13.64
N SER A 298 -23.01 12.44 14.78
CA SER A 298 -23.99 12.27 15.85
C SER A 298 -23.92 13.36 16.94
N GLY A 299 -23.00 14.31 16.84
CA GLY A 299 -22.84 15.40 17.81
C GLY A 299 -23.79 16.57 17.55
N TYR A 300 -24.17 17.28 18.62
CA TYR A 300 -25.00 18.48 18.56
C TYR A 300 -24.43 19.57 17.64
N PHE A 301 -23.11 19.76 17.65
CA PHE A 301 -22.43 20.76 16.83
C PHE A 301 -21.69 20.12 15.65
N SER A 302 -22.28 19.11 15.00
CA SER A 302 -21.60 18.33 13.96
C SER A 302 -21.73 18.88 12.54
N CYS A 303 -22.55 19.92 12.32
CA CYS A 303 -22.69 20.52 11.00
C CYS A 303 -21.37 21.18 10.58
N LEU A 304 -20.84 20.79 9.41
CA LEU A 304 -19.58 21.35 8.89
C LEU A 304 -19.75 22.74 8.27
N LYS A 305 -20.95 23.07 7.81
CA LYS A 305 -21.21 24.27 7.01
C LYS A 305 -21.70 25.47 7.82
N CYS A 306 -22.33 25.25 8.97
CA CYS A 306 -22.90 26.33 9.79
C CYS A 306 -22.77 26.03 11.28
N LYS A 307 -22.97 27.07 12.09
CA LYS A 307 -22.84 27.04 13.55
C LYS A 307 -24.03 26.45 14.29
N ILE A 308 -24.92 25.75 13.60
CA ILE A 308 -26.14 25.21 14.17
C ILE A 308 -25.86 24.23 15.31
N GLU A 309 -26.63 24.40 16.38
CA GLU A 309 -26.80 23.41 17.42
C GLU A 309 -27.96 22.49 17.03
N GLY A 310 -27.70 21.19 17.05
CA GLY A 310 -28.73 20.18 16.83
C GLY A 310 -29.57 19.95 18.07
N GLU A 311 -30.72 19.33 17.87
CA GLU A 311 -31.60 18.90 18.95
C GLU A 311 -31.65 17.37 19.00
N TYR A 312 -31.74 16.79 20.20
CA TYR A 312 -31.89 15.36 20.33
C TYR A 312 -33.36 14.96 20.18
N TYR A 313 -33.66 14.14 19.18
CA TYR A 313 -35.02 13.68 18.92
C TYR A 313 -35.01 12.24 18.44
N LYS A 314 -35.69 11.33 19.15
CA LYS A 314 -35.80 9.90 18.78
C LYS A 314 -34.44 9.24 18.45
N ASN A 315 -33.53 9.27 19.41
CA ASN A 315 -32.22 8.62 19.34
C ASN A 315 -31.31 9.09 18.21
N ARG A 316 -31.43 10.35 17.81
CA ARG A 316 -30.56 11.00 16.83
C ARG A 316 -30.54 12.51 17.08
N VAL A 317 -29.45 13.14 16.68
CA VAL A 317 -29.38 14.60 16.60
C VAL A 317 -29.99 15.03 15.27
N ILE A 318 -30.86 16.03 15.31
CA ILE A 318 -31.49 16.65 14.13
C ILE A 318 -31.18 18.14 14.09
N PHE A 319 -31.11 18.70 12.87
CA PHE A 319 -31.00 20.12 12.65
C PHE A 319 -32.37 20.66 12.20
N VAL A 320 -33.06 21.36 13.09
CA VAL A 320 -34.42 21.87 12.85
C VAL A 320 -34.42 23.23 12.16
N THR A 321 -33.37 24.02 12.39
CA THR A 321 -33.26 25.39 11.86
C THR A 321 -32.48 25.41 10.55
N ILE A 322 -32.97 26.16 9.56
CA ILE A 322 -32.29 26.34 8.27
C ILE A 322 -31.54 27.68 8.15
N ASN A 323 -31.93 28.68 8.94
CA ASN A 323 -31.30 30.01 8.96
C ASN A 323 -30.29 30.07 10.11
N CYS A 324 -29.06 29.64 9.84
CA CYS A 324 -28.00 29.63 10.84
C CYS A 324 -26.71 30.25 10.28
N PRO A 325 -25.88 30.94 11.10
CA PRO A 325 -24.65 31.55 10.62
C PRO A 325 -23.73 30.52 9.94
N VAL A 326 -23.28 30.85 8.74
CA VAL A 326 -22.36 30.02 7.95
C VAL A 326 -20.99 29.99 8.63
N ARG A 327 -20.34 28.84 8.64
CA ARG A 327 -18.96 28.68 9.08
C ARG A 327 -18.04 28.92 7.90
N THR A 328 -17.23 29.96 7.99
CA THR A 328 -16.20 30.27 6.98
C THR A 328 -14.93 29.45 7.23
N ASN A 329 -14.07 29.35 6.22
CA ASN A 329 -12.77 28.70 6.35
C ASN A 329 -11.90 29.35 7.43
N GLU A 330 -11.93 30.68 7.53
CA GLU A 330 -11.22 31.44 8.56
C GLU A 330 -11.73 31.09 9.96
N MET A 331 -13.05 31.09 10.16
CA MET A 331 -13.66 30.70 11.43
C MET A 331 -13.31 29.28 11.87
N PHE A 332 -13.22 28.36 10.92
CA PHE A 332 -12.83 26.97 11.17
C PHE A 332 -11.36 26.87 11.62
N ARG A 333 -10.45 27.58 10.93
CA ARG A 333 -9.02 27.60 11.26
C ARG A 333 -8.75 28.23 12.63
N LEU A 334 -9.45 29.31 12.94
CA LEU A 334 -9.38 29.99 14.24
C LEU A 334 -10.16 29.27 15.35
N LYS A 335 -10.82 28.15 15.05
CA LYS A 335 -11.64 27.36 15.98
C LYS A 335 -12.65 28.20 16.77
N THR A 336 -13.30 29.17 16.12
CA THR A 336 -14.20 30.16 16.77
C THR A 336 -15.46 29.57 17.42
N GLN A 337 -15.75 28.28 17.18
CA GLN A 337 -16.81 27.54 17.85
C GLN A 337 -16.21 26.28 18.47
N GLU A 338 -15.79 26.40 19.72
CA GLU A 338 -15.06 25.35 20.44
C GLU A 338 -15.82 24.02 20.43
N GLU A 339 -17.14 24.05 20.56
CA GLU A 339 -17.99 22.87 20.64
C GLU A 339 -18.05 22.09 19.32
N HIS A 340 -17.62 22.67 18.19
CA HIS A 340 -17.52 21.99 16.90
C HIS A 340 -16.22 21.16 16.78
N HIS A 341 -15.18 21.56 17.51
CA HIS A 341 -13.84 21.00 17.40
C HIS A 341 -13.56 19.95 18.49
N ILE A 342 -12.55 19.12 18.24
CA ILE A 342 -12.00 18.13 19.19
C ILE A 342 -10.56 18.49 19.51
#